data_AF-A0A9C6T854-F1
#
_entry.id   AF-A0A9C6T854-F1
#
_cell.length_a   1.000
_cell.length_b   1.000
_cell.length_c   1.000
_cell.angle_alpha   90.00
_cell.angle_beta   90.00
_cell.angle_gamma   90.00
#
_symmetry.space_group_name_H-M   'P 1'
#
loop_
_entity.id
_entity.type
_entity.pdbx_description
1 polymer ?
#
loop_
_entity_poly.entity_id
_entity_poly.type
_entity_poly.pdbx_seq_one_letter_code
_entity_poly.pdbx_strand_id
1 'polypeptide(L)'
;MSLVKNEKFYYVERGFLSQPEISPSEYARANKELSGSLHLITQLRAKQKEIDGLKSLVVECSGDKDMINMATEEMRQAIEEERRLQHLLLKSLLPKDGADERNCILEVRAGTGGEKASLFAMDIFKMYEKYAHKNGWKFEVVDIAQSDLKGYKRVPVTEKSGRVHSSAVSVAILPQADEVDVQLKNEDLKIDTYRSSGSGGQHANTTNSAVRTS
;
A
#
# COMPACT_ATOMS: atom_id res chain seq x y z
N MET A 1 21.40 2.60 10.04
CA MET A 1 20.67 3.88 10.16
C MET A 1 19.19 3.60 9.95
N SER A 2 18.47 3.54 11.06
CA SER A 2 17.01 3.62 11.25
C SER A 2 16.10 3.46 10.03
N LEU A 3 15.81 2.22 9.64
CA LEU A 3 14.60 1.88 8.89
C LEU A 3 14.03 0.65 9.56
N VAL A 4 13.15 0.88 10.54
CA VAL A 4 11.98 0.11 11.01
C VAL A 4 11.70 0.58 12.44
N LYS A 5 11.43 1.87 12.62
CA LYS A 5 10.54 2.33 13.69
C LYS A 5 9.12 2.26 13.13
N ASN A 6 8.69 1.05 12.76
CA ASN A 6 7.30 0.83 12.38
C ASN A 6 6.49 0.82 13.68
N GLU A 7 5.53 1.73 13.82
CA GLU A 7 4.59 1.76 14.94
C GLU A 7 3.90 0.39 15.15
N LYS A 8 3.78 -0.44 14.09
CA LYS A 8 3.28 -1.82 14.19
C LYS A 8 4.20 -2.81 14.91
N PHE A 9 5.53 -2.63 14.87
CA PHE A 9 6.46 -3.48 15.64
C PHE A 9 6.23 -3.29 17.14
N TYR A 10 5.96 -2.05 17.57
CA TYR A 10 5.60 -1.73 18.95
C TYR A 10 4.21 -2.27 19.36
N TYR A 11 3.26 -2.39 18.43
CA TYR A 11 1.93 -2.97 18.70
C TYR A 11 2.01 -4.47 19.01
N VAL A 12 2.86 -5.22 18.31
CA VAL A 12 3.02 -6.66 18.57
C VAL A 12 3.80 -6.89 19.86
N GLU A 13 4.85 -6.11 20.13
CA GLU A 13 5.66 -6.22 21.36
C GLU A 13 4.90 -5.78 22.63
N ARG A 14 4.11 -4.69 22.57
CA ARG A 14 3.38 -4.16 23.75
C ARG A 14 1.93 -4.63 23.86
N GLY A 15 1.27 -5.01 22.76
CA GLY A 15 -0.15 -5.34 22.75
C GLY A 15 -0.46 -6.75 23.24
N PHE A 16 0.39 -7.72 22.93
CA PHE A 16 0.09 -9.14 23.18
C PHE A 16 0.92 -9.81 24.29
N LEU A 17 2.05 -9.23 24.71
CA LEU A 17 2.92 -9.84 25.73
C LEU A 17 2.84 -9.13 27.09
N SER A 18 2.16 -7.98 27.17
CA SER A 18 2.10 -7.14 28.37
C SER A 18 0.70 -6.99 28.97
N GLN A 19 -0.32 -7.64 28.41
CA GLN A 19 -1.67 -7.61 28.96
C GLN A 19 -1.87 -8.79 29.94
N PRO A 20 -2.21 -8.53 31.21
CA PRO A 20 -2.39 -9.59 32.23
C PRO A 20 -3.67 -10.43 32.06
N GLU A 21 -4.49 -10.16 31.04
CA GLU A 21 -5.83 -10.74 30.82
C GLU A 21 -5.93 -11.37 29.42
N ILE A 22 -4.98 -12.22 29.02
CA ILE A 22 -5.08 -12.97 27.74
C ILE A 22 -5.64 -14.35 28.04
N SER A 23 -6.76 -14.67 27.41
CA SER A 23 -7.38 -15.99 27.48
C SER A 23 -6.40 -17.09 27.03
N PRO A 24 -6.35 -18.27 27.68
CA PRO A 24 -5.50 -19.39 27.24
C PRO A 24 -5.67 -19.76 25.76
N SER A 25 -6.86 -19.54 25.19
CA SER A 25 -7.16 -19.72 23.77
C SER A 25 -6.48 -18.69 22.87
N GLU A 26 -6.44 -17.42 23.30
CA GLU A 26 -5.80 -16.33 22.54
C GLU A 26 -4.28 -16.44 22.59
N TYR A 27 -3.71 -16.87 23.74
CA TYR A 27 -2.28 -17.14 23.87
C TYR A 27 -1.85 -18.33 22.98
N ALA A 28 -2.64 -19.41 22.95
CA ALA A 28 -2.38 -20.55 22.07
C ALA A 28 -2.46 -20.17 20.58
N ARG A 29 -3.40 -19.30 20.20
CA ARG A 29 -3.54 -18.77 18.84
C ARG A 29 -2.36 -17.87 18.45
N ALA A 30 -1.99 -16.93 19.31
CA ALA A 30 -0.85 -16.04 19.10
C ALA A 30 0.47 -16.82 18.99
N ASN A 31 0.70 -17.84 19.83
CA ASN A 31 1.88 -18.71 19.72
C ASN A 31 1.88 -19.57 18.46
N LYS A 32 0.71 -20.03 18.00
CA LYS A 32 0.58 -20.75 16.72
C LYS A 32 0.89 -19.83 15.52
N GLU A 33 0.49 -18.57 15.58
CA GLU A 33 0.80 -17.55 14.57
C GLU A 33 2.28 -17.13 14.62
N LEU A 34 2.88 -17.03 15.82
CA LEU A 34 4.31 -16.73 16.00
C LEU A 34 5.23 -17.89 15.59
N SER A 35 4.77 -19.14 15.74
CA SER A 35 5.53 -20.36 15.44
C SER A 35 6.14 -20.37 14.02
N GLY A 36 5.38 -19.94 13.01
CA GLY A 36 5.87 -19.83 11.63
C GLY A 36 6.95 -18.77 11.46
N SER A 37 6.87 -17.68 12.22
CA SER A 37 7.82 -16.56 12.19
C SER A 37 9.12 -16.89 12.94
N LEU A 38 9.09 -17.76 13.96
CA LEU A 38 10.28 -18.16 14.72
C LEU A 38 11.32 -18.88 13.86
N HIS A 39 10.89 -19.73 12.92
CA HIS A 39 11.81 -20.40 12.00
C HIS A 39 12.55 -19.39 11.11
N LEU A 40 11.83 -18.40 10.57
CA LEU A 40 12.39 -17.33 9.75
C LEU A 40 13.36 -16.45 10.55
N ILE A 41 13.03 -16.14 11.81
CA ILE A 41 13.92 -15.39 12.71
C ILE A 41 15.22 -16.17 12.97
N THR A 42 15.15 -17.48 13.21
CA THR A 42 16.35 -18.31 13.42
C THR A 42 17.23 -18.35 12.17
N GLN A 43 16.62 -18.55 10.98
CA GLN A 43 17.36 -18.52 9.71
C GLN A 43 18.02 -17.16 9.46
N LEU A 44 17.29 -16.07 9.72
CA LEU A 44 17.80 -14.71 9.55
C LEU A 44 18.99 -14.45 10.48
N ARG A 45 18.89 -14.82 11.75
CA ARG A 45 20.00 -14.69 12.72
C ARG A 45 21.22 -15.50 12.32
N ALA A 46 21.02 -16.71 11.77
CA ALA A 46 22.12 -17.52 11.26
C ALA A 46 22.83 -16.83 10.09
N LYS A 47 22.07 -16.28 9.13
CA LYS A 47 22.62 -15.52 8.00
C LYS A 47 23.31 -14.23 8.45
N GLN A 48 22.77 -13.52 9.44
CA GLN A 48 23.41 -12.35 10.04
C GLN A 48 24.80 -12.70 10.60
N LYS A 49 24.87 -13.82 11.34
CA LYS A 49 26.12 -14.32 11.94
C LYS A 49 27.14 -14.75 10.87
N GLU A 50 26.68 -15.38 9.79
CA GLU A 50 27.51 -15.74 8.63
C GLU A 50 28.11 -14.50 7.96
N ILE A 51 27.29 -13.48 7.69
CA ILE A 51 27.73 -12.21 7.13
C ILE A 51 28.76 -11.53 8.03
N ASP A 52 28.53 -11.51 9.35
CA ASP A 52 29.45 -10.90 10.29
C ASP A 52 30.77 -11.68 10.38
N GLY A 53 30.74 -13.01 10.29
CA GLY A 53 31.93 -13.84 10.17
C GLY A 53 32.73 -13.54 8.89
N LEU A 54 32.05 -13.41 7.74
CA LEU A 54 32.67 -13.06 6.46
C LEU A 54 33.28 -11.64 6.50
N LYS A 55 32.64 -10.69 7.18
CA LYS A 55 33.21 -9.34 7.37
C LYS A 55 34.50 -9.38 8.16
N SER A 56 34.52 -10.12 9.28
CA SER A 56 35.74 -10.29 10.08
C SER A 56 36.85 -10.93 9.25
N LEU A 57 36.53 -11.96 8.45
CA LEU A 57 37.49 -12.62 7.57
C LEU A 57 38.11 -11.67 6.54
N VAL A 58 37.30 -10.81 5.91
CA VAL A 58 37.80 -9.80 4.95
C VAL A 58 38.74 -8.78 5.62
N VAL A 59 38.46 -8.42 6.88
CA VAL A 59 39.30 -7.48 7.63
C VAL A 59 40.62 -8.14 8.08
N GLU A 60 40.56 -9.39 8.53
CA GLU A 60 41.72 -10.14 9.03
C GLU A 60 42.66 -10.59 7.89
N CYS A 61 42.12 -10.94 6.72
CA CYS A 61 42.87 -11.47 5.58
C CYS A 61 43.26 -10.39 4.55
N SER A 62 43.67 -9.20 5.01
CA SER A 62 43.99 -8.02 4.17
C SER A 62 45.11 -8.20 3.12
N GLY A 63 45.84 -9.33 3.13
CA GLY A 63 46.97 -9.61 2.24
C GLY A 63 46.71 -10.57 1.08
N ASP A 64 45.61 -11.33 1.09
CA ASP A 64 45.31 -12.34 0.07
C ASP A 64 44.10 -11.91 -0.78
N LYS A 65 44.39 -11.44 -2.00
CA LYS A 65 43.36 -10.94 -2.92
C LYS A 65 42.38 -12.01 -3.37
N ASP A 66 42.82 -13.25 -3.51
CA ASP A 66 41.95 -14.33 -3.97
C ASP A 66 40.98 -14.73 -2.85
N MET A 67 41.47 -14.77 -1.61
CA MET A 67 40.65 -15.00 -0.42
C MET A 67 39.63 -13.89 -0.18
N ILE A 68 40.03 -12.63 -0.35
CA ILE A 68 39.11 -11.47 -0.24
C ILE A 68 38.02 -11.55 -1.32
N ASN A 69 38.37 -11.87 -2.56
CA ASN A 69 37.40 -11.98 -3.65
C ASN A 69 36.37 -13.08 -3.38
N MET A 70 36.81 -14.24 -2.91
CA MET A 70 35.93 -15.35 -2.54
C MET A 70 34.98 -14.96 -1.38
N ALA A 71 35.53 -14.40 -0.30
CA ALA A 71 34.74 -13.96 0.85
C ALA A 71 33.75 -12.84 0.49
N THR A 72 34.10 -11.97 -0.46
CA THR A 72 33.22 -10.89 -0.93
C THR A 72 32.05 -11.44 -1.75
N GLU A 73 32.27 -12.43 -2.61
CA GLU A 73 31.19 -13.05 -3.38
C GLU A 73 30.25 -13.87 -2.48
N GLU A 74 30.79 -14.64 -1.54
CA GLU A 74 29.99 -15.34 -0.53
C GLU A 74 29.17 -14.36 0.31
N MET A 75 29.78 -13.25 0.72
CA MET A 75 29.07 -12.19 1.46
C MET A 75 27.95 -11.57 0.62
N ARG A 76 28.17 -11.36 -0.68
CA ARG A 76 27.16 -10.83 -1.61
C ARG A 76 25.92 -11.75 -1.64
N GLN A 77 26.13 -13.05 -1.77
CA GLN A 77 25.06 -14.05 -1.77
C GLN A 77 24.35 -14.13 -0.42
N ALA A 78 25.11 -14.10 0.68
CA ALA A 78 24.55 -14.11 2.03
C ALA A 78 23.67 -12.87 2.30
N ILE A 79 24.07 -11.69 1.80
CA ILE A 79 23.28 -10.45 1.89
C ILE A 79 22.00 -10.52 1.05
N GLU A 80 22.06 -11.08 -0.16
CA GLU A 80 20.86 -11.29 -1.00
C GLU A 80 19.85 -12.22 -0.31
N GLU A 81 20.35 -13.29 0.30
CA GLU A 81 19.52 -14.24 1.04
C GLU A 81 18.98 -13.66 2.35
N GLU A 82 19.77 -12.88 3.08
CA GLU A 82 19.32 -12.13 4.25
C GLU A 82 18.14 -11.21 3.88
N ARG A 83 18.25 -10.44 2.78
CA ARG A 83 17.17 -9.58 2.30
C ARG A 83 15.91 -10.38 1.95
N ARG A 84 16.06 -11.55 1.34
CA ARG A 84 14.94 -12.45 1.03
C ARG A 84 14.25 -12.93 2.31
N LEU A 85 15.01 -13.36 3.31
CA LEU A 85 14.49 -13.80 4.60
C LEU A 85 13.81 -12.68 5.39
N GLN A 86 14.37 -11.47 5.37
CA GLN A 86 13.74 -10.28 5.96
C GLN A 86 12.40 -9.98 5.29
N HIS A 87 12.33 -10.06 3.96
CA HIS A 87 11.09 -9.84 3.22
C HIS A 87 10.02 -10.89 3.58
N LEU A 88 10.40 -12.16 3.66
CA LEU A 88 9.50 -13.24 4.07
C LEU A 88 9.02 -13.09 5.51
N LEU A 89 9.92 -12.74 6.43
CA LEU A 89 9.57 -12.48 7.83
C LEU A 89 8.59 -11.31 7.92
N LEU A 90 8.85 -10.20 7.23
CA LEU A 90 7.96 -9.05 7.20
C LEU A 90 6.58 -9.46 6.68
N LYS A 91 6.51 -10.20 5.56
CA LYS A 91 5.25 -10.69 5.01
C LYS A 91 4.50 -11.62 5.97
N SER A 92 5.20 -12.45 6.72
CA SER A 92 4.61 -13.34 7.72
C SER A 92 4.09 -12.61 8.96
N LEU A 93 4.68 -11.46 9.30
CA LEU A 93 4.27 -10.63 10.44
C LEU A 93 3.15 -9.66 10.09
N LEU A 94 2.85 -9.45 8.81
CA LEU A 94 1.73 -8.64 8.40
C LEU A 94 0.43 -9.40 8.72
N PRO A 95 -0.50 -8.81 9.50
CA PRO A 95 -1.81 -9.39 9.65
C PRO A 95 -2.45 -9.45 8.26
N LYS A 96 -3.04 -10.60 7.93
CA LYS A 96 -3.78 -10.74 6.67
C LYS A 96 -4.97 -9.79 6.72
N ASP A 97 -4.95 -8.71 5.94
CA ASP A 97 -6.10 -7.84 5.76
C ASP A 97 -6.96 -8.41 4.62
N GLY A 98 -8.28 -8.43 4.78
CA GLY A 98 -9.20 -8.82 3.72
C GLY A 98 -9.15 -7.87 2.51
N ALA A 99 -8.50 -6.71 2.64
CA ALA A 99 -8.20 -5.80 1.55
C ALA A 99 -6.91 -6.15 0.76
N ASP A 100 -6.00 -6.96 1.32
CA ASP A 100 -4.68 -7.24 0.70
C ASP A 100 -4.78 -8.05 -0.60
N GLU A 101 -5.86 -8.83 -0.76
CA GLU A 101 -6.11 -9.65 -1.95
C GLU A 101 -6.96 -8.92 -3.01
N ARG A 102 -7.47 -7.72 -2.69
CA ARG A 102 -8.36 -6.96 -3.58
C ARG A 102 -7.56 -6.20 -4.63
N ASN A 103 -8.20 -5.94 -5.76
CA ASN A 103 -7.71 -4.93 -6.69
C ASN A 103 -7.63 -3.57 -5.98
N CYS A 104 -6.75 -2.70 -6.45
CA CYS A 104 -6.64 -1.35 -5.93
C CYS A 104 -6.81 -0.31 -7.05
N ILE A 105 -7.34 0.85 -6.65
CA ILE A 105 -7.42 2.04 -7.48
C ILE A 105 -6.22 2.92 -7.13
N LEU A 106 -5.43 3.24 -8.15
CA LEU A 106 -4.33 4.18 -8.08
C LEU A 106 -4.81 5.54 -8.58
N GLU A 107 -4.72 6.55 -7.73
CA GLU A 107 -5.02 7.92 -8.07
C GLU A 107 -3.78 8.79 -7.94
N VAL A 108 -3.40 9.47 -9.02
CA VAL A 108 -2.24 10.39 -9.05
C VAL A 108 -2.73 11.80 -9.35
N ARG A 109 -2.52 12.74 -8.43
CA ARG A 109 -2.91 14.14 -8.60
C ARG A 109 -1.70 15.06 -8.55
N ALA A 110 -1.65 16.00 -9.49
CA ALA A 110 -0.66 17.07 -9.47
C ALA A 110 -0.94 18.03 -8.30
N GLY A 111 0.09 18.33 -7.50
CA GLY A 111 0.05 19.30 -6.42
C GLY A 111 0.63 20.65 -6.84
N THR A 112 1.41 21.26 -5.96
CA THR A 112 2.07 22.55 -6.23
C THR A 112 3.14 22.41 -7.31
N GLY A 113 3.25 23.40 -8.20
CA GLY A 113 4.21 23.41 -9.32
C GLY A 113 3.60 23.42 -10.72
N GLY A 114 2.26 23.56 -10.82
CA GLY A 114 1.55 23.79 -12.09
C GLY A 114 1.85 22.72 -13.14
N GLU A 115 2.29 23.14 -14.32
CA GLU A 115 2.64 22.25 -15.43
C GLU A 115 3.76 21.26 -15.06
N LYS A 116 4.73 21.65 -14.24
CA LYS A 116 5.83 20.76 -13.81
C LYS A 116 5.30 19.63 -12.93
N ALA A 117 4.35 19.93 -12.05
CA ALA A 117 3.67 18.93 -11.22
C ALA A 117 2.82 17.98 -12.08
N SER A 118 2.19 18.49 -13.14
CA SER A 118 1.40 17.68 -14.08
C SER A 118 2.27 16.69 -14.86
N LEU A 119 3.43 17.15 -15.35
CA LEU A 119 4.39 16.28 -16.03
C LEU A 119 4.95 15.21 -15.07
N PHE A 120 5.27 15.61 -13.84
CA PHE A 120 5.75 14.68 -12.82
C PHE A 120 4.68 13.65 -12.44
N ALA A 121 3.41 14.06 -12.31
CA ALA A 121 2.30 13.14 -12.09
C ALA A 121 2.19 12.09 -13.21
N MET A 122 2.34 12.51 -14.47
CA MET A 122 2.36 11.61 -15.63
C MET A 122 3.53 10.62 -15.59
N ASP A 123 4.71 11.05 -15.15
CA ASP A 123 5.87 10.17 -15.00
C ASP A 123 5.65 9.12 -13.90
N ILE A 124 5.05 9.51 -12.77
CA ILE A 124 4.65 8.59 -11.71
C ILE A 124 3.60 7.59 -12.20
N PHE A 125 2.59 8.06 -12.92
CA PHE A 125 1.58 7.19 -13.54
C PHE A 125 2.23 6.14 -14.46
N LYS A 126 3.09 6.56 -15.38
CA LYS A 126 3.81 5.64 -16.30
C LYS A 126 4.76 4.69 -15.58
N MET A 127 5.34 5.12 -14.46
CA MET A 127 6.17 4.25 -13.63
C MET A 127 5.33 3.11 -13.05
N TYR A 128 4.15 3.41 -12.50
CA TYR A 128 3.25 2.40 -11.95
C TYR A 128 2.62 1.50 -13.03
N GLU A 129 2.25 2.05 -14.18
CA GLU A 129 1.79 1.28 -15.35
C GLU A 129 2.84 0.22 -15.75
N LYS A 130 4.10 0.64 -15.93
CA LYS A 130 5.20 -0.27 -16.24
C LYS A 130 5.45 -1.29 -15.13
N TYR A 131 5.33 -0.88 -13.86
CA TYR A 131 5.49 -1.77 -12.73
C TYR A 131 4.39 -2.85 -12.70
N ALA A 132 3.13 -2.47 -12.93
CA ALA A 132 2.01 -3.40 -13.03
C ALA A 132 2.26 -4.44 -14.13
N HIS A 133 2.62 -4.00 -15.34
CA HIS A 133 2.94 -4.90 -16.45
C HIS A 133 4.12 -5.82 -16.14
N LYS A 134 5.18 -5.33 -15.49
CA LYS A 134 6.33 -6.15 -15.09
C LYS A 134 5.95 -7.26 -14.11
N ASN A 135 4.96 -7.01 -13.24
CA ASN A 135 4.43 -8.01 -12.30
C ASN A 135 3.30 -8.85 -12.90
N GLY A 136 2.95 -8.66 -14.18
CA GLY A 136 1.87 -9.39 -14.85
C GLY A 136 0.47 -8.94 -14.43
N TRP A 137 0.34 -7.76 -13.79
CA TRP A 137 -0.94 -7.22 -13.36
C TRP A 137 -1.66 -6.52 -14.52
N LYS A 138 -3.00 -6.66 -14.55
CA LYS A 138 -3.85 -5.91 -15.46
C LYS A 138 -3.95 -4.46 -14.96
N PHE A 139 -3.70 -3.51 -15.84
CA PHE A 139 -3.76 -2.07 -15.53
C PHE A 139 -4.83 -1.43 -16.43
N GLU A 140 -5.88 -0.89 -15.82
CA GLU A 140 -6.99 -0.22 -16.52
C GLU A 140 -7.05 1.25 -16.14
N VAL A 141 -7.17 2.10 -17.15
CA VAL A 141 -7.28 3.55 -16.95
C VAL A 141 -8.77 3.91 -16.89
N VAL A 142 -9.20 4.41 -15.73
CA VAL A 142 -10.59 4.85 -15.52
C VAL A 142 -10.80 6.27 -16.04
N ASP A 143 -9.93 7.20 -15.64
CA ASP A 143 -10.02 8.61 -16.03
C ASP A 143 -8.64 9.26 -16.09
N ILE A 144 -8.46 10.20 -17.03
CA ILE A 144 -7.25 11.04 -17.15
C ILE A 144 -7.69 12.46 -17.55
N ALA A 145 -7.51 13.40 -16.63
CA ALA A 145 -7.54 14.82 -16.94
C ALA A 145 -6.17 15.27 -17.47
N GLN A 146 -6.06 15.50 -18.79
CA GLN A 146 -4.81 15.99 -19.41
C GLN A 146 -4.72 17.51 -19.35
N SER A 147 -3.51 18.03 -19.12
CA SER A 147 -3.17 19.43 -19.41
C SER A 147 -2.57 19.56 -20.81
N ASP A 148 -2.63 20.76 -21.40
CA ASP A 148 -2.37 21.01 -22.83
C ASP A 148 -0.92 20.77 -23.33
N LEU A 149 -0.01 20.26 -22.51
CA LEU A 149 1.41 20.11 -22.85
C LEU A 149 1.81 18.67 -23.19
N LYS A 150 1.85 18.38 -24.50
CA LYS A 150 2.53 17.22 -25.08
C LYS A 150 4.03 17.52 -25.26
N GLY A 151 4.92 16.93 -24.47
CA GLY A 151 6.33 16.85 -24.87
C GLY A 151 7.36 16.64 -23.77
N TYR A 152 8.07 15.52 -23.85
CA TYR A 152 9.24 15.19 -23.02
C TYR A 152 10.49 15.97 -23.42
N LYS A 153 11.18 16.55 -22.43
CA LYS A 153 12.65 16.59 -22.28
C LYS A 153 12.99 17.00 -20.84
N ARG A 154 13.98 16.32 -20.23
CA ARG A 154 14.44 16.51 -18.83
C ARG A 154 15.24 17.81 -18.61
N VAL A 155 14.71 18.92 -19.08
CA VAL A 155 15.04 20.28 -18.65
C VAL A 155 13.68 20.93 -18.48
N PRO A 156 13.33 21.56 -17.35
CA PRO A 156 12.02 22.18 -17.18
C PRO A 156 11.74 23.08 -18.40
N VAL A 157 10.84 22.63 -19.28
CA VAL A 157 10.61 23.22 -20.61
C VAL A 157 10.20 24.70 -20.47
N THR A 158 9.71 25.08 -19.29
CA THR A 158 9.26 26.41 -18.92
C THR A 158 10.31 27.33 -18.30
N GLU A 159 11.53 26.87 -17.97
CA GLU A 159 12.54 27.69 -17.29
C GLU A 159 13.78 27.95 -18.15
N LYS A 160 13.85 29.16 -18.72
CA LYS A 160 15.03 29.65 -19.46
C LYS A 160 16.21 30.00 -18.54
N SER A 161 15.98 30.17 -17.24
CA SER A 161 16.99 30.67 -16.28
C SER A 161 17.78 29.56 -15.56
N GLY A 162 17.47 28.28 -15.78
CA GLY A 162 18.18 27.16 -15.12
C GLY A 162 17.99 27.08 -13.60
N ARG A 163 16.95 27.73 -13.05
CA ARG A 163 16.66 27.71 -11.61
C ARG A 163 16.01 26.39 -11.20
N VAL A 164 16.34 25.91 -10.00
CA VAL A 164 15.72 24.73 -9.40
C VAL A 164 14.37 25.12 -8.80
N HIS A 165 13.33 24.37 -9.13
CA HIS A 165 11.99 24.53 -8.54
C HIS A 165 11.58 23.22 -7.88
N SER A 166 10.79 23.32 -6.82
CA SER A 166 10.15 22.19 -6.17
C SER A 166 8.72 22.02 -6.71
N SER A 167 8.37 20.79 -7.08
CA SER A 167 6.99 20.40 -7.43
C SER A 167 6.55 19.23 -6.56
N ALA A 168 5.26 19.13 -6.29
CA ALA A 168 4.66 18.06 -5.48
C ALA A 168 3.58 17.32 -6.27
N VAL A 169 3.42 16.03 -5.96
CA VAL A 169 2.39 15.13 -6.50
C VAL A 169 1.87 14.29 -5.35
N SER A 170 0.56 14.06 -5.29
CA SER A 170 -0.04 13.10 -4.37
C SER A 170 -0.38 11.81 -5.10
N VAL A 171 -0.15 10.69 -4.42
CA VAL A 171 -0.49 9.35 -4.88
C VAL A 171 -1.34 8.70 -3.80
N ALA A 172 -2.58 8.35 -4.14
CA ALA A 172 -3.48 7.60 -3.27
C ALA A 172 -3.67 6.18 -3.83
N ILE A 173 -3.66 5.19 -2.93
CA ILE A 173 -3.91 3.79 -3.26
C ILE A 173 -5.08 3.36 -2.38
N LEU A 174 -6.18 2.97 -3.00
CA LEU A 174 -7.42 2.60 -2.31
C LEU A 174 -7.80 1.17 -2.72
N PRO A 175 -8.25 0.30 -1.80
CA PRO A 175 -8.82 -0.98 -2.19
C PRO A 175 -10.11 -0.75 -2.98
N GLN A 176 -10.33 -1.55 -4.02
CA GLN A 176 -11.59 -1.56 -4.74
C GLN A 176 -12.68 -2.12 -3.79
N ALA A 177 -13.75 -1.37 -3.61
CA ALA A 177 -14.91 -1.82 -2.86
C ALA A 177 -15.70 -2.84 -3.70
N ASP A 178 -16.28 -3.83 -3.03
CA ASP A 178 -17.21 -4.75 -3.69
C ASP A 178 -18.53 -4.00 -3.94
N GLU A 179 -19.10 -4.16 -5.13
CA GLU A 179 -20.48 -3.73 -5.36
C GLU A 179 -21.40 -4.62 -4.53
N VAL A 180 -21.97 -4.04 -3.48
CA VAL A 180 -23.01 -4.70 -2.69
C VAL A 180 -24.34 -4.36 -3.34
N ASP A 181 -25.02 -5.36 -3.88
CA ASP A 181 -26.39 -5.20 -4.33
C ASP A 181 -27.30 -5.04 -3.11
N VAL A 182 -27.58 -3.79 -2.75
CA VAL A 182 -28.41 -3.46 -1.59
C VAL A 182 -29.87 -3.65 -1.99
N GLN A 183 -30.41 -4.81 -1.65
CA GLN A 183 -31.84 -5.05 -1.76
C GLN A 183 -32.58 -4.27 -0.67
N LEU A 184 -33.24 -3.18 -1.08
CA LEU A 184 -34.16 -2.45 -0.20
C LEU A 184 -35.34 -3.36 0.14
N LYS A 185 -35.48 -3.69 1.42
CA LYS A 185 -36.63 -4.42 1.89
C LYS A 185 -37.77 -3.44 2.16
N ASN A 186 -38.99 -3.81 1.76
CA ASN A 186 -40.17 -2.98 2.03
C ASN A 186 -40.41 -2.74 3.52
N GLU A 187 -39.95 -3.63 4.39
CA GLU A 187 -40.01 -3.50 5.86
C GLU A 187 -39.12 -2.37 6.41
N ASP A 188 -38.06 -2.00 5.68
CA ASP A 188 -37.15 -0.91 6.05
C ASP A 188 -37.57 0.45 5.47
N LEU A 189 -38.61 0.47 4.62
CA LEU A 189 -39.10 1.68 3.96
C LEU A 189 -40.28 2.27 4.71
N LYS A 190 -40.18 3.54 5.11
CA LYS A 190 -41.33 4.29 5.58
C LYS A 190 -42.04 4.95 4.41
N ILE A 191 -43.26 4.50 4.13
CA ILE A 191 -44.09 5.01 3.03
C ILE A 191 -45.17 5.93 3.60
N ASP A 192 -45.00 7.24 3.43
CA ASP A 192 -45.99 8.25 3.80
C ASP A 192 -46.79 8.66 2.57
N THR A 193 -48.13 8.57 2.62
CA THR A 193 -49.04 9.05 1.56
C THR A 193 -49.73 10.35 1.95
N TYR A 194 -49.71 11.35 1.07
CA TYR A 194 -50.26 12.69 1.30
C TYR A 194 -51.02 13.20 0.06
N ARG A 195 -51.75 14.30 0.23
CA ARG A 195 -52.37 15.01 -0.89
C ARG A 195 -51.31 15.80 -1.65
N SER A 196 -51.31 15.69 -2.97
CA SER A 196 -50.39 16.45 -3.82
C SER A 196 -50.60 17.97 -3.65
N SER A 197 -49.53 18.73 -3.45
CA SER A 197 -49.58 20.20 -3.44
C SER A 197 -49.34 20.74 -4.87
N GLY A 198 -50.35 21.39 -5.45
CA GLY A 198 -50.30 21.97 -6.79
C GLY A 198 -51.68 22.35 -7.33
N SER A 199 -51.75 23.03 -8.47
CA SER A 199 -53.01 23.35 -9.15
C SER A 199 -53.61 22.07 -9.76
N GLY A 200 -54.56 21.46 -9.06
CA GLY A 200 -55.29 20.28 -9.49
C GLY A 200 -56.81 20.45 -9.41
N GLY A 201 -57.54 19.59 -10.13
CA GLY A 201 -59.00 19.54 -10.05
C GLY A 201 -59.52 18.96 -8.72
N GLN A 202 -60.85 18.82 -8.58
CA GLN A 202 -61.49 18.31 -7.36
C GLN A 202 -60.92 16.97 -6.87
N HIS A 203 -60.45 16.12 -7.79
CA HIS A 203 -59.84 14.83 -7.49
C HIS A 203 -58.47 14.93 -6.80
N ALA A 204 -57.68 15.97 -7.08
CA ALA A 204 -56.37 16.20 -6.44
C ALA A 204 -56.52 16.68 -4.98
N ASN A 205 -57.65 17.32 -4.66
CA ASN A 205 -57.94 17.82 -3.31
C ASN A 205 -58.55 16.76 -2.38
N THR A 206 -58.98 15.63 -2.92
CA THR A 206 -59.66 14.56 -2.19
C THR A 206 -58.85 13.27 -2.11
N THR A 207 -57.93 13.01 -3.05
CA THR A 207 -57.14 11.78 -3.13
C THR A 207 -55.71 11.99 -2.62
N ASN A 208 -55.22 11.05 -1.81
CA ASN A 208 -53.81 11.00 -1.41
C ASN A 208 -52.97 10.38 -2.54
N SER A 209 -52.55 11.21 -3.49
CA SER A 209 -51.82 10.79 -4.70
C SER A 209 -50.31 10.98 -4.60
N ALA A 210 -49.80 11.65 -3.55
CA ALA A 210 -48.38 11.91 -3.41
C ALA A 210 -47.76 10.98 -2.37
N VAL A 211 -46.57 10.45 -2.68
CA VAL A 211 -45.90 9.40 -1.90
C VAL A 211 -44.49 9.86 -1.58
N ARG A 212 -44.08 9.74 -0.32
CA ARG A 212 -42.71 9.93 0.13
C ARG A 212 -42.22 8.63 0.73
N THR A 213 -41.13 8.12 0.17
CA THR A 213 -40.37 7.00 0.72
C THR A 213 -39.13 7.57 1.42
N SER A 214 -38.95 7.23 2.70
CA SER A 214 -37.77 7.59 3.50
C SER A 214 -37.23 6.40 4.25
#